data_AF-A0AAV3X8H0-F1
#
_entry.id   AF-A0AAV3X8H0-F1
#
_cell.length_a   1.000
_cell.length_b   1.000
_cell.length_c   1.000
_cell.angle_alpha   90.00
_cell.angle_beta   90.00
_cell.angle_gamma   90.00
#
_symmetry.space_group_name_H-M   'P 1'
#
loop_
_entity.id
_entity.type
_entity.pdbx_description
1 polymer ?
#
loop_
_entity_poly.entity_id
_entity_poly.type
_entity_poly.pdbx_seq_one_letter_code
_entity_poly.pdbx_strand_id
1 'polypeptide(L)' 'MASLGEKLKQRRELLNVTQRQIALELGVTVTTVQNWEAGRYIPKLSPNQMKALCELLNFTPKQSGIPGSPEG' A
#
# COMPACT_ATOMS: atom_id res chain seq x y z
N MET A 1 11.71 2.80 -16.11
CA MET A 1 10.64 3.47 -15.35
C MET A 1 10.11 2.47 -14.35
N ALA A 2 10.35 2.65 -13.05
CA ALA A 2 9.86 1.71 -12.04
C ALA A 2 8.33 1.72 -12.04
N SER A 3 7.74 0.52 -12.15
CA SER A 3 6.29 0.33 -12.17
C SER A 3 5.66 0.74 -10.85
N LEU A 4 4.38 1.07 -10.83
CA LEU A 4 3.67 1.43 -9.59
C LEU A 4 3.81 0.34 -8.52
N GLY A 5 3.81 -0.93 -8.93
CA GLY A 5 4.08 -2.08 -8.06
C GLY A 5 5.45 -2.10 -7.41
N GLU A 6 6.50 -1.72 -8.14
CA GLU A 6 7.86 -1.67 -7.58
C GLU A 6 7.98 -0.54 -6.55
N LYS A 7 7.37 0.60 -6.82
CA LYS A 7 7.29 1.72 -5.87
C LYS A 7 6.48 1.35 -4.62
N LEU A 8 5.41 0.59 -4.80
CA LEU A 8 4.59 0.05 -3.71
C LEU A 8 5.44 -0.83 -2.79
N LYS A 9 6.17 -1.78 -3.38
CA LYS A 9 7.03 -2.71 -2.65
C LYS A 9 8.12 -1.98 -1.87
N GLN A 10 8.83 -1.05 -2.51
CA GLN A 10 9.85 -0.25 -1.82
C GLN A 10 9.28 0.54 -0.65
N ARG A 11 8.15 1.22 -0.81
CA ARG A 11 7.51 1.97 0.29
C ARG A 11 7.05 1.05 1.41
N ARG A 12 6.48 -0.09 1.06
CA ARG A 12 6.07 -1.12 2.01
C ARG A 12 7.27 -1.56 2.86
N GLU A 13 8.41 -1.87 2.23
CA GLU A 13 9.64 -2.27 2.92
C GLU A 13 10.18 -1.13 3.80
N LEU A 14 10.18 0.11 3.32
CA LEU A 14 10.60 1.28 4.10
C LEU A 14 9.74 1.54 5.34
N LEU A 15 8.43 1.30 5.23
CA LEU A 15 7.47 1.53 6.31
C LEU A 15 7.22 0.29 7.19
N ASN A 16 7.90 -0.83 6.92
CA ASN A 16 7.66 -2.13 7.56
C ASN A 16 6.18 -2.57 7.52
N VAL A 17 5.45 -2.15 6.48
CA VAL A 17 4.04 -2.50 6.28
C VAL A 17 3.97 -3.89 5.64
N THR A 18 2.95 -4.69 5.96
CA THR A 18 2.75 -5.98 5.29
C THR A 18 1.75 -5.85 4.15
N GLN A 19 1.83 -6.74 3.15
CA GLN A 19 0.83 -6.81 2.07
C GLN A 19 -0.59 -7.01 2.63
N ARG A 20 -0.71 -7.70 3.77
CA ARG A 20 -1.97 -7.90 4.48
C ARG A 20 -2.56 -6.60 5.02
N GLN A 21 -1.72 -5.73 5.58
CA GLN A 21 -2.16 -4.41 6.04
C GLN A 21 -2.68 -3.57 4.87
N ILE A 22 -1.94 -3.55 3.76
CA ILE A 22 -2.35 -2.87 2.51
C ILE A 22 -3.68 -3.42 2.00
N ALA A 23 -3.81 -4.74 1.99
CA ALA A 23 -5.03 -5.42 1.57
C ALA A 23 -6.23 -5.03 2.44
N LEU A 24 -6.07 -5.06 3.77
CA LEU A 24 -7.11 -4.70 4.73
C LEU A 24 -7.55 -3.24 4.58
N GLU A 25 -6.60 -2.31 4.47
CA GLU A 25 -6.91 -0.88 4.42
C GLU A 25 -7.59 -0.47 3.10
N LEU A 26 -7.23 -1.13 2.01
CA LEU A 26 -7.86 -0.92 0.71
C LEU A 26 -9.14 -1.74 0.50
N GLY A 27 -9.43 -2.67 1.41
CA GLY A 27 -10.51 -3.66 1.25
C GLY A 27 -10.29 -4.61 0.07
N VAL A 28 -9.03 -4.89 -0.29
CA VAL A 28 -8.67 -5.84 -1.36
C VAL A 28 -8.04 -7.10 -0.77
N THR A 29 -7.76 -8.08 -1.63
CA THR A 29 -7.08 -9.31 -1.22
C THR A 29 -5.56 -9.14 -1.26
N VAL A 30 -4.84 -9.86 -0.41
CA VAL A 30 -3.36 -9.88 -0.41
C VAL A 30 -2.80 -10.27 -1.77
N THR A 31 -3.44 -11.23 -2.43
CA THR A 31 -3.12 -11.66 -3.80
C THR A 31 -3.21 -10.51 -4.80
N THR A 32 -4.16 -9.59 -4.62
CA THR A 32 -4.31 -8.40 -5.47
C THR A 32 -3.10 -7.47 -5.32
N VAL A 33 -2.67 -7.22 -4.08
CA VAL A 33 -1.46 -6.44 -3.77
C VAL A 33 -0.21 -7.09 -4.39
N GLN A 34 -0.09 -8.41 -4.25
CA GLN A 34 1.03 -9.18 -4.80
C GLN A 34 1.08 -9.12 -6.34
N ASN A 35 -0.08 -9.17 -7.01
CA ASN A 35 -0.18 -9.00 -8.45
C ASN A 35 0.20 -7.57 -8.91
N TRP A 36 -0.11 -6.55 -8.10
CA TRP A 36 0.33 -5.18 -8.37
C TRP A 36 1.84 -5.06 -8.25
N GLU A 37 2.44 -5.57 -7.16
CA GLU A 37 3.89 -5.56 -6.93
C GLU A 37 4.65 -6.31 -8.04
N ALA A 38 4.09 -7.42 -8.53
CA ALA A 38 4.66 -8.19 -9.63
C ALA A 38 4.46 -7.54 -11.03
N GLY A 39 3.76 -6.41 -11.11
CA GLY A 39 3.45 -5.75 -12.38
C GLY A 39 2.50 -6.55 -13.28
N ARG A 40 1.88 -7.62 -12.77
CA ARG A 40 0.94 -8.47 -13.54
C ARG A 40 -0.41 -7.81 -13.73
N TYR A 41 -0.80 -6.93 -12.81
CA TYR A 41 -2.11 -6.28 -12.85
C TYR A 41 -1.97 -4.78 -12.61
N ILE A 42 -2.58 -3.99 -13.49
CA ILE A 42 -2.69 -2.54 -13.31
C ILE A 42 -3.73 -2.31 -12.21
N PRO A 43 -3.36 -1.71 -11.07
CA PRO A 43 -4.31 -1.45 -10.00
C PRO A 43 -5.45 -0.56 -10.52
N LYS A 44 -6.63 -1.17 -10.68
CA LYS A 44 -7.90 -0.46 -10.90
C LYS A 44 -8.41 0.03 -9.54
N LEU A 45 -7.64 0.90 -8.92
CA LEU A 45 -8.03 1.54 -7.68
C LEU A 45 -9.03 2.64 -8.00
N SER A 46 -10.17 2.63 -7.33
CA SER A 46 -11.02 3.82 -7.28
C SER A 46 -10.24 4.99 -6.64
N PRO A 47 -10.59 6.25 -6.92
CA PRO A 47 -9.91 7.41 -6.32
C PRO A 47 -9.83 7.34 -4.79
N ASN A 48 -10.84 6.77 -4.12
CA ASN A 48 -10.83 6.53 -2.67
C ASN A 48 -9.75 5.52 -2.25
N GLN A 49 -9.60 4.41 -2.98
CA GLN A 49 -8.58 3.41 -2.69
C GLN A 49 -7.18 3.91 -3.04
N MET A 50 -7.03 4.68 -4.12
CA MET A 50 -5.77 5.34 -4.46
C MET A 50 -5.34 6.33 -3.37
N LYS A 51 -6.31 7.05 -2.80
CA LYS A 51 -6.07 7.95 -1.67
C LYS A 51 -5.64 7.16 -0.43
N ALA A 52 -6.35 6.11 -0.05
CA ALA A 52 -5.97 5.24 1.07
C ALA A 52 -4.59 4.60 0.87
N LEU A 53 -4.27 4.14 -0.34
CA LEU A 53 -2.95 3.64 -0.71
C LEU A 53 -1.86 4.70 -0.50
N CYS A 54 -2.15 5.94 -0.90
CA CYS A 54 -1.26 7.07 -0.76
C CYS A 54 -1.06 7.44 0.72
N GLU A 55 -2.13 7.41 1.52
CA GLU A 55 -2.07 7.65 2.98
C GLU A 55 -1.24 6.55 3.68
N LEU A 56 -1.51 5.28 3.39
CA LEU A 56 -0.79 4.14 3.97
C LEU A 56 0.71 4.14 3.63
N LEU A 57 1.04 4.39 2.37
CA LEU A 57 2.42 4.38 1.87
C LEU A 57 3.13 5.72 2.04
N ASN A 58 2.47 6.66 2.73
CA ASN A 58 2.98 7.98 3.02
C ASN A 58 3.45 8.72 1.76
N PHE A 59 2.67 8.59 0.69
CA PHE A 59 2.91 9.19 -0.63
C PHE A 59 2.43 10.66 -0.68
N THR A 60 2.38 11.42 0.42
CA THR A 60 2.35 12.90 0.41
C THR A 60 2.78 13.54 1.75
N PRO A 61 3.27 14.79 1.76
CA PRO A 61 4.07 15.37 2.83
C PRO A 61 3.20 16.00 3.93
N LYS A 62 2.86 15.25 4.97
CA LYS A 62 2.58 15.85 6.29
C LYS A 62 2.71 14.77 7.36
N GLN A 63 3.77 14.85 8.15
CA GLN A 63 3.84 14.17 9.45
C GLN A 63 2.55 14.42 10.24
N SER A 64 1.94 13.36 10.75
CA SER A 64 1.54 13.24 12.17
C SER A 64 0.67 12.00 12.39
N GLY A 65 1.14 11.11 13.27
CA GLY A 65 0.29 10.26 14.10
C GLY A 65 -0.08 8.88 13.54
N ILE A 66 0.83 7.92 13.62
CA ILE A 66 0.44 6.52 13.83
C ILE A 66 0.73 6.10 15.28
N PRO A 67 -0.29 5.97 16.14
CA PRO A 67 -0.30 4.98 17.20
C PRO A 67 -1.30 3.90 16.81
N GLY A 68 -0.80 2.74 16.37
CA GLY A 68 -1.71 1.72 15.85
C GLY A 68 -1.04 0.40 15.48
N SER A 69 -0.22 -0.14 16.36
CA SER A 69 0.08 -1.57 16.33
C SER A 69 -0.09 -2.12 17.75
N PRO A 70 -1.23 -2.76 18.07
CA PRO A 70 -1.22 -3.81 19.05
C PRO A 70 -0.73 -5.06 18.31
N GLU A 71 0.53 -5.41 18.54
CA GLU A 71 0.99 -6.78 18.32
C GLU A 71 0.27 -7.67 19.34
N GLY A 72 -0.37 -8.72 18.85
CA GLY A 72 -0.99 -9.79 19.64
C GLY A 72 -0.67 -11.13 19.00
#